data_AF-A0A9D3T3D7-F1
#
_entry.id   AF-A0A9D3T3D7-F1
#
_cell.length_a   1.000
_cell.length_b   1.000
_cell.length_c   1.000
_cell.angle_alpha   90.00
_cell.angle_beta   90.00
_cell.angle_gamma   90.00
#
_symmetry.space_group_name_H-M   'P 1'
#
loop_
_entity.id
_entity.type
_entity.pdbx_description
1 polymer ?
#
loop_
_entity_poly.entity_id
_entity_poly.type
_entity_poly.pdbx_seq_one_letter_code
_entity_poly.pdbx_strand_id
1 'polypeptide(L)'
;MKGGITVTGRLLGNLAVTYVDAIRSGNIPCLENAVLALSQIENSAAVEQSHALYRQLLGERVVLHTETQEELSSVHEGCLKEALQLFLDRSFKDDNQRFQEDLMERIKEEYEGKCRENEQISENHCTALLVQLEDSMRPQEFYMKPGGYNHYRKDLDDFVELYRQAPGKGIKAEQVLEEYLKEKNNLGKTILMADRNLSEQQRCLAEERTRAELERHKAQAAREQQRVMERRLEDMARARRENERQLLEKMERDRNAALKEHQRVLDQKLREQNALLTEGYNERARRLEGEIARLRREVNQSRRPSGGGGGCIIS
;
A
#
# COMPACT_ATOMS: atom_id res chain seq x y z
N MET A 1 -28.70 -14.85 -2.84
CA MET A 1 -28.76 -14.89 -4.32
C MET A 1 -27.92 -16.05 -4.84
N LYS A 2 -27.86 -16.29 -6.17
CA LYS A 2 -26.81 -17.15 -6.75
C LYS A 2 -25.46 -16.74 -6.15
N GLY A 3 -24.67 -17.71 -5.68
CA GLY A 3 -23.40 -17.46 -4.98
C GLY A 3 -23.49 -17.23 -3.46
N GLY A 4 -24.65 -17.44 -2.83
CA GLY A 4 -24.77 -17.38 -1.37
C GLY A 4 -24.80 -15.96 -0.76
N ILE A 5 -24.89 -14.92 -1.61
CA ILE A 5 -24.93 -13.52 -1.16
C ILE A 5 -26.19 -13.26 -0.33
N THR A 6 -25.99 -12.76 0.90
CA THR A 6 -27.05 -12.30 1.80
C THR A 6 -27.65 -11.00 1.27
N VAL A 7 -28.97 -10.97 1.10
CA VAL A 7 -29.67 -9.77 0.60
C VAL A 7 -29.92 -8.81 1.76
N THR A 8 -29.19 -7.69 1.77
CA THR A 8 -29.43 -6.59 2.71
C THR A 8 -30.59 -5.71 2.25
N GLY A 9 -31.12 -4.85 3.12
CA GLY A 9 -32.19 -3.90 2.74
C GLY A 9 -31.78 -2.98 1.59
N ARG A 10 -30.51 -2.55 1.55
CA ARG A 10 -29.95 -1.77 0.44
C ARG A 10 -29.95 -2.58 -0.86
N LEU A 11 -29.46 -3.82 -0.81
CA LEU A 11 -29.41 -4.70 -1.98
C LEU A 11 -30.81 -4.99 -2.53
N LEU A 12 -31.78 -5.17 -1.64
CA LEU A 12 -33.19 -5.36 -2.01
C LEU A 12 -33.79 -4.11 -2.67
N GLY A 13 -33.46 -2.92 -2.17
CA GLY A 13 -33.87 -1.66 -2.79
C GLY A 13 -33.35 -1.54 -4.22
N ASN A 14 -32.06 -1.82 -4.43
CA ASN A 14 -31.45 -1.78 -5.76
C ASN A 14 -32.04 -2.84 -6.71
N LEU A 15 -32.35 -4.04 -6.22
CA LEU A 15 -33.08 -5.06 -6.99
C LEU A 15 -34.45 -4.57 -7.44
N ALA A 16 -35.21 -3.97 -6.52
CA ALA A 16 -36.56 -3.51 -6.82
C ALA A 16 -36.56 -2.45 -7.92
N VAL A 17 -35.64 -1.47 -7.84
CA VAL A 17 -35.43 -0.46 -8.89
C VAL A 17 -35.08 -1.13 -10.22
N THR A 18 -34.07 -2.00 -10.23
CA THR A 18 -33.61 -2.68 -11.46
C THR A 18 -34.73 -3.46 -12.14
N TYR A 19 -35.56 -4.17 -11.37
CA TYR A 19 -36.67 -4.94 -11.92
C TYR A 19 -37.84 -4.07 -12.39
N VAL A 20 -38.18 -3.01 -11.66
CA VAL A 20 -39.23 -2.07 -12.07
C VAL A 20 -38.84 -1.36 -13.36
N ASP A 21 -37.58 -0.93 -13.50
CA ASP A 21 -37.10 -0.26 -14.71
C ASP A 21 -37.06 -1.19 -15.92
N ALA A 22 -36.69 -2.47 -15.74
CA ALA A 22 -36.79 -3.47 -16.80
C ALA A 22 -38.24 -3.61 -17.29
N ILE A 23 -39.20 -3.74 -16.38
CA ILE A 23 -40.63 -3.86 -16.70
C ILE A 23 -41.13 -2.60 -17.43
N ARG A 24 -40.82 -1.41 -16.92
CA ARG A 24 -41.22 -0.13 -17.52
C ARG A 24 -40.66 0.05 -18.93
N SER A 25 -39.49 -0.50 -19.20
CA SER A 25 -38.81 -0.44 -20.50
C SER A 25 -39.27 -1.53 -21.47
N GLY A 26 -40.21 -2.40 -21.08
CA GLY A 26 -40.66 -3.54 -21.89
C GLY A 26 -39.67 -4.72 -21.95
N ASN A 27 -38.61 -4.69 -21.13
CA ASN A 27 -37.62 -5.76 -21.01
C ASN A 27 -38.04 -6.80 -19.98
N ILE A 28 -37.56 -8.04 -20.12
CA ILE A 28 -37.83 -9.11 -19.16
C ILE A 28 -36.87 -8.99 -17.96
N PRO A 29 -37.39 -8.86 -16.72
CA PRO A 29 -36.62 -9.03 -15.49
C PRO A 29 -35.71 -10.27 -15.48
N CYS A 30 -34.40 -10.07 -15.55
CA CYS A 30 -33.43 -11.17 -15.51
C CYS A 30 -32.61 -11.11 -14.21
N LEU A 31 -32.61 -12.21 -13.45
CA LEU A 31 -31.83 -12.32 -12.20
C LEU A 31 -30.33 -12.16 -12.44
N GLU A 32 -29.81 -12.66 -13.55
CA GLU A 32 -28.38 -12.57 -13.85
C GLU A 32 -27.94 -11.14 -14.15
N ASN A 33 -28.74 -10.42 -14.94
CA ASN A 33 -28.50 -9.00 -15.22
C ASN A 33 -28.64 -8.15 -13.95
N ALA A 34 -29.60 -8.48 -13.08
CA ALA A 34 -29.76 -7.80 -11.80
C ALA A 34 -28.54 -8.02 -10.89
N VAL A 35 -28.02 -9.25 -10.79
CA VAL A 35 -26.81 -9.54 -10.02
C VAL A 35 -25.59 -8.81 -10.58
N LEU A 36 -25.45 -8.71 -11.91
CA LEU A 36 -24.36 -7.94 -12.54
C LEU A 36 -24.47 -6.44 -12.27
N ALA A 37 -25.66 -5.85 -12.41
CA ALA A 37 -25.87 -4.44 -12.11
C ALA A 37 -25.57 -4.13 -10.63
N LEU A 38 -25.99 -5.02 -9.73
CA LEU A 38 -25.70 -4.90 -8.31
C LEU A 38 -24.22 -5.02 -7.99
N SER A 39 -23.49 -5.95 -8.61
CA SER A 39 -22.05 -6.08 -8.35
C SER A 39 -21.30 -4.83 -8.77
N GLN A 40 -21.67 -4.18 -9.87
CA GLN A 40 -21.07 -2.91 -10.27
C GLN A 40 -21.29 -1.81 -9.21
N ILE A 41 -22.52 -1.66 -8.72
CA ILE A 41 -22.87 -0.62 -7.73
C ILE A 41 -22.17 -0.90 -6.39
N GLU A 42 -22.29 -2.12 -5.87
CA GLU A 42 -21.77 -2.48 -4.55
C GLU A 42 -20.24 -2.57 -4.56
N ASN A 43 -19.60 -3.09 -5.61
CA ASN A 43 -18.13 -3.13 -5.68
C ASN A 43 -17.54 -1.72 -5.81
N SER A 44 -18.15 -0.83 -6.61
CA SER A 44 -17.73 0.57 -6.68
C SER A 44 -17.84 1.25 -5.30
N ALA A 45 -18.97 1.05 -4.60
CA ALA A 45 -19.14 1.57 -3.25
C ALA A 45 -18.15 0.96 -2.25
N ALA A 46 -17.79 -0.32 -2.41
CA ALA A 46 -16.80 -0.99 -1.58
C ALA A 46 -15.40 -0.40 -1.79
N VAL A 47 -15.00 -0.09 -3.02
CA VAL A 47 -13.72 0.62 -3.31
C VAL A 47 -13.69 1.95 -2.57
N GLU A 48 -14.71 2.79 -2.73
CA GLU A 48 -14.76 4.11 -2.08
C GLU A 48 -14.68 4.00 -0.55
N GLN A 49 -15.43 3.08 0.04
CA GLN A 49 -15.48 2.92 1.49
C GLN A 49 -14.17 2.36 2.06
N SER A 50 -13.56 1.38 1.39
CA SER A 50 -12.28 0.81 1.79
C SER A 50 -11.13 1.80 1.62
N HIS A 51 -11.13 2.55 0.53
CA HIS A 51 -10.16 3.63 0.33
C HIS A 51 -10.32 4.73 1.39
N ALA A 52 -11.55 5.17 1.67
CA ALA A 52 -11.82 6.14 2.73
C ALA A 52 -11.37 5.63 4.11
N LEU A 53 -11.62 4.35 4.42
CA LEU A 53 -11.13 3.72 5.64
C LEU A 53 -9.60 3.75 5.69
N TYR A 54 -8.92 3.35 4.62
CA TYR A 54 -7.45 3.38 4.54
C TYR A 54 -6.91 4.79 4.84
N ARG A 55 -7.46 5.82 4.20
CA ARG A 55 -7.07 7.21 4.40
C ARG A 55 -7.25 7.68 5.84
N GLN A 56 -8.40 7.34 6.42
CA GLN A 56 -8.70 7.65 7.82
C GLN A 56 -7.70 6.98 8.75
N LEU A 57 -7.51 5.67 8.62
CA LEU A 57 -6.61 4.90 9.49
C LEU A 57 -5.16 5.39 9.37
N LEU A 58 -4.70 5.66 8.15
CA LEU A 58 -3.36 6.17 7.91
C LEU A 58 -3.18 7.57 8.53
N GLY A 59 -4.18 8.44 8.39
CA GLY A 59 -4.15 9.78 8.99
C GLY A 59 -4.20 9.78 10.53
N GLU A 60 -4.89 8.83 11.14
CA GLU A 60 -5.01 8.71 12.60
C GLU A 60 -3.79 8.03 13.24
N ARG A 61 -3.19 7.05 12.55
CA ARG A 61 -2.15 6.18 13.13
C ARG A 61 -0.73 6.64 12.80
N VAL A 62 -0.53 7.41 11.74
CA VAL A 62 0.79 7.93 11.37
C VAL A 62 1.03 9.26 12.08
N VAL A 63 2.16 9.35 12.79
CA VAL A 63 2.71 10.62 13.26
C VAL A 63 3.90 10.96 12.38
N LEU A 64 3.81 12.08 11.67
CA LEU A 64 4.90 12.57 10.82
C LEU A 64 5.69 13.68 11.52
N HIS A 65 6.98 13.80 11.24
CA HIS A 65 7.82 12.84 10.51
C HIS A 65 8.13 11.60 11.35
N THR A 66 8.45 10.48 10.69
CA THR A 66 8.89 9.24 11.37
C THR A 66 10.40 9.21 11.51
N GLU A 67 10.90 8.49 12.53
CA GLU A 67 12.35 8.36 12.71
C GLU A 67 12.95 7.43 11.65
N THR A 68 12.20 6.40 11.25
CA THR A 68 12.60 5.42 10.23
C THR A 68 11.50 5.21 9.19
N GLN A 69 11.86 4.66 8.03
CA GLN A 69 10.85 4.31 7.01
C GLN A 69 9.99 3.13 7.49
N GLU A 70 10.56 2.23 8.29
CA GLU A 70 9.89 1.04 8.84
C GLU A 70 8.67 1.37 9.73
N GLU A 71 8.73 2.48 10.49
CA GLU A 71 7.59 2.96 11.29
C GLU A 71 6.39 3.26 10.39
N LEU A 72 6.61 3.97 9.29
CA LEU A 72 5.57 4.28 8.31
C LEU A 72 5.09 3.01 7.58
N SER A 73 6.03 2.13 7.21
CA SER A 73 5.74 0.84 6.57
C SER A 73 4.82 -0.04 7.43
N SER A 74 5.08 -0.13 8.73
CA SER A 74 4.29 -0.95 9.65
C SER A 74 2.85 -0.44 9.79
N VAL A 75 2.67 0.89 9.87
CA VAL A 75 1.34 1.47 9.91
C VAL A 75 0.60 1.25 8.59
N HIS A 76 1.28 1.43 7.45
CA HIS A 76 0.71 1.14 6.13
C HIS A 76 0.21 -0.30 6.01
N GLU A 77 1.01 -1.29 6.43
CA GLU A 77 0.65 -2.70 6.38
C GLU A 77 -0.65 -2.99 7.16
N GLY A 78 -0.76 -2.44 8.38
CA GLY A 78 -1.97 -2.58 9.20
C GLY A 78 -3.20 -1.95 8.55
N CYS A 79 -3.07 -0.72 8.04
CA CYS A 79 -4.18 0.00 7.39
C CYS A 79 -4.64 -0.70 6.10
N LEU A 80 -3.69 -1.16 5.29
CA LEU A 80 -3.96 -1.91 4.06
C LEU A 80 -4.76 -3.18 4.35
N LYS A 81 -4.33 -3.95 5.36
CA LYS A 81 -4.98 -5.20 5.74
C LYS A 81 -6.46 -5.01 6.09
N GLU A 82 -6.77 -3.97 6.87
CA GLU A 82 -8.15 -3.64 7.27
C GLU A 82 -9.00 -3.13 6.09
N ALA A 83 -8.43 -2.28 5.23
CA ALA A 83 -9.12 -1.76 4.05
C ALA A 83 -9.44 -2.88 3.04
N LEU A 84 -8.49 -3.79 2.80
CA LEU A 84 -8.68 -4.97 1.96
C LEU A 84 -9.75 -5.89 2.53
N GLN A 85 -9.73 -6.14 3.83
CA GLN A 85 -10.73 -6.98 4.48
C GLN A 85 -12.13 -6.40 4.31
N LEU A 86 -12.30 -5.09 4.53
CA LEU A 86 -13.58 -4.41 4.31
C LEU A 86 -14.05 -4.53 2.86
N PHE A 87 -13.13 -4.41 1.90
CA PHE A 87 -13.46 -4.50 0.48
C PHE A 87 -13.95 -5.91 0.15
N LEU A 88 -13.20 -6.93 0.56
CA LEU A 88 -13.49 -8.34 0.29
C LEU A 88 -14.76 -8.83 0.99
N ASP A 89 -15.14 -8.24 2.12
CA ASP A 89 -16.39 -8.57 2.80
C ASP A 89 -17.61 -7.93 2.13
N ARG A 90 -17.44 -6.82 1.39
CA ARG A 90 -18.53 -6.12 0.69
C ARG A 90 -18.62 -6.42 -0.79
N SER A 91 -17.51 -6.79 -1.42
CA SER A 91 -17.45 -7.06 -2.85
C SER A 91 -17.93 -8.46 -3.20
N PHE A 92 -18.52 -8.60 -4.38
CA PHE A 92 -18.91 -9.87 -4.94
C PHE A 92 -18.93 -9.80 -6.47
N LYS A 93 -18.72 -10.95 -7.12
CA LYS A 93 -18.74 -11.06 -8.59
C LYS A 93 -17.83 -10.03 -9.27
N ASP A 94 -16.62 -9.87 -8.74
CA ASP A 94 -15.53 -9.12 -9.37
C ASP A 94 -14.63 -10.08 -10.16
N ASP A 95 -15.21 -10.73 -11.17
CA ASP A 95 -14.59 -11.88 -11.84
C ASP A 95 -13.27 -11.50 -12.56
N ASN A 96 -13.13 -10.24 -12.97
CA ASN A 96 -11.94 -9.69 -13.63
C ASN A 96 -11.04 -8.90 -12.67
N GLN A 97 -11.34 -8.89 -11.37
CA GLN A 97 -10.56 -8.17 -10.33
C GLN A 97 -10.40 -6.66 -10.56
N ARG A 98 -11.23 -6.06 -11.41
CA ARG A 98 -11.09 -4.65 -11.82
C ARG A 98 -11.25 -3.71 -10.63
N PHE A 99 -12.20 -4.00 -9.75
CA PHE A 99 -12.44 -3.15 -8.58
C PHE A 99 -11.35 -3.33 -7.52
N GLN A 100 -10.83 -4.55 -7.39
CA GLN A 100 -9.71 -4.84 -6.51
C GLN A 100 -8.42 -4.15 -6.97
N GLU A 101 -8.13 -4.16 -8.27
CA GLU A 101 -6.99 -3.44 -8.86
C GLU A 101 -7.13 -1.92 -8.64
N ASP A 102 -8.32 -1.35 -8.89
CA ASP A 102 -8.62 0.07 -8.63
C ASP A 102 -8.37 0.45 -7.17
N LEU A 103 -8.82 -0.36 -6.21
CA LEU A 103 -8.55 -0.12 -4.79
C LEU A 103 -7.05 -0.13 -4.48
N MET A 104 -6.30 -1.11 -5.01
CA MET A 104 -4.87 -1.24 -4.75
C MET A 104 -4.06 -0.09 -5.35
N GLU A 105 -4.45 0.39 -6.53
CA GLU A 105 -3.83 1.56 -7.17
C GLU A 105 -4.03 2.83 -6.33
N ARG A 106 -5.27 3.09 -5.88
CA ARG A 106 -5.57 4.25 -5.02
C ARG A 106 -4.82 4.20 -3.68
N ILE A 107 -4.76 3.02 -3.05
CA ILE A 107 -4.00 2.85 -1.80
C ILE A 107 -2.50 3.11 -2.02
N LYS A 108 -1.95 2.63 -3.14
CA LYS A 108 -0.56 2.89 -3.52
C LYS A 108 -0.30 4.40 -3.68
N GLU A 109 -1.15 5.11 -4.42
CA GLU A 109 -1.01 6.56 -4.61
C GLU A 109 -1.06 7.34 -3.29
N GLU A 110 -2.00 6.99 -2.40
CA GLU A 110 -2.13 7.63 -1.09
C GLU A 110 -0.89 7.34 -0.21
N TYR A 111 -0.38 6.10 -0.24
CA TYR A 111 0.82 5.72 0.49
C TYR A 111 2.07 6.47 -0.02
N GLU A 112 2.25 6.54 -1.34
CA GLU A 112 3.34 7.32 -1.95
C GLU A 112 3.24 8.81 -1.61
N GLY A 113 2.02 9.36 -1.58
CA GLY A 113 1.76 10.72 -1.11
C GLY A 113 2.22 10.93 0.33
N LYS A 114 1.86 10.01 1.23
CA LYS A 114 2.25 10.07 2.64
C LYS A 114 3.77 9.92 2.83
N CYS A 115 4.41 9.08 2.02
CA CYS A 115 5.87 8.95 1.98
C CYS A 115 6.57 10.26 1.61
N ARG A 116 6.08 10.95 0.57
CA ARG A 116 6.61 12.27 0.16
C ARG A 116 6.42 13.32 1.24
N GLU A 117 5.26 13.32 1.89
CA GLU A 117 4.98 14.23 3.02
C GLU A 117 5.95 13.98 4.18
N ASN A 118 6.22 12.71 4.52
CA ASN A 118 7.17 12.33 5.56
C ASN A 118 8.59 12.84 5.25
N GLU A 119 9.05 12.64 4.01
CA GLU A 119 10.34 13.16 3.56
C GLU A 119 10.41 14.69 3.70
N GLN A 120 9.39 15.41 3.22
CA GLN A 120 9.40 16.88 3.28
C GLN A 120 9.44 17.40 4.72
N ILE A 121 8.67 16.80 5.62
CA ILE A 121 8.64 17.22 7.04
C ILE A 121 9.99 16.89 7.71
N SER A 122 10.56 15.72 7.46
CA SER A 122 11.89 15.35 7.97
C SER A 122 12.98 16.28 7.44
N GLU A 123 12.93 16.64 6.16
CA GLU A 123 13.87 17.58 5.53
C GLU A 123 13.79 18.97 6.17
N ASN A 124 12.57 19.50 6.34
CA ASN A 124 12.34 20.78 6.98
C ASN A 124 12.84 20.78 8.43
N HIS A 125 12.56 19.71 9.18
CA HIS A 125 13.00 19.56 10.56
C HIS A 125 14.52 19.53 10.67
N CYS A 126 15.19 18.72 9.84
CA CYS A 126 16.65 18.63 9.80
C CYS A 126 17.29 19.97 9.43
N THR A 127 16.73 20.67 8.44
CA THR A 127 17.23 21.98 8.00
C THR A 127 17.13 23.00 9.13
N ALA A 128 15.98 23.06 9.82
CA ALA A 128 15.80 23.95 10.97
C ALA A 128 16.78 23.62 12.11
N LEU A 129 17.00 22.33 12.38
CA LEU A 129 17.96 21.88 13.38
C LEU A 129 19.40 22.30 13.02
N LEU A 130 19.82 22.15 11.77
CA LEU A 130 21.15 22.59 11.32
C LEU A 130 21.35 24.09 11.52
N VAL A 131 20.33 24.91 11.19
CA VAL A 131 20.38 26.37 11.42
C VAL A 131 20.51 26.69 12.90
N GLN A 132 19.74 26.04 13.76
CA GLN A 132 19.82 26.25 15.22
C GLN A 132 21.19 25.85 15.79
N LEU A 133 21.75 24.74 15.30
CA LEU A 133 23.07 24.29 15.73
C LEU A 133 24.18 25.20 15.17
N GLU A 134 23.95 25.89 14.05
CA GLU A 134 24.97 26.74 13.44
C GLU A 134 25.34 27.92 14.36
N ASP A 135 24.39 28.39 15.18
CA ASP A 135 24.64 29.41 16.20
C ASP A 135 25.69 29.00 17.25
N SER A 136 25.94 27.68 17.40
CA SER A 136 27.01 27.19 18.27
C SER A 136 28.41 27.33 17.67
N MET A 137 28.51 27.55 16.36
CA MET A 137 29.79 27.78 15.68
C MET A 137 30.28 29.21 15.90
N ARG A 138 31.60 29.38 15.92
CA ARG A 138 32.19 30.72 16.04
C ARG A 138 31.97 31.53 14.75
N PRO A 139 31.88 32.87 14.84
CA PRO A 139 31.75 33.74 13.67
C PRO A 139 32.90 33.58 12.68
N GLN A 140 32.63 33.84 11.40
CA GLN A 140 33.62 33.67 10.33
C GLN A 140 34.92 34.45 10.57
N GLU A 141 34.84 35.64 11.18
CA GLU A 141 35.97 36.49 11.50
C GLU A 141 36.95 35.83 12.48
N PHE A 142 36.47 34.89 13.30
CA PHE A 142 37.31 34.12 14.21
C PHE A 142 38.29 33.22 13.44
N TYR A 143 37.85 32.64 12.32
CA TYR A 143 38.65 31.72 11.52
C TYR A 143 39.59 32.42 10.53
N MET A 144 39.44 33.72 10.29
CA MET A 144 40.29 34.50 9.36
C MET A 144 41.62 34.95 9.97
N LYS A 145 42.13 34.20 10.95
CA LYS A 145 43.41 34.44 11.64
C LYS A 145 44.38 33.29 11.36
N PRO A 146 45.71 33.49 11.53
CA PRO A 146 46.68 32.40 11.39
C PRO A 146 46.32 31.20 12.30
N GLY A 147 46.24 30.00 11.72
CA GLY A 147 45.79 28.77 12.37
C GLY A 147 44.27 28.58 12.44
N GLY A 148 43.49 29.48 11.86
CA GLY A 148 42.02 29.46 11.91
C GLY A 148 41.37 28.30 11.14
N TYR A 149 42.04 27.73 10.13
CA TYR A 149 41.50 26.57 9.41
C TYR A 149 41.34 25.34 10.31
N ASN A 150 42.32 25.06 11.17
CA ASN A 150 42.24 23.93 12.10
C ASN A 150 41.14 24.13 13.15
N HIS A 151 40.91 25.38 13.58
CA HIS A 151 39.82 25.72 14.49
C HIS A 151 38.45 25.53 13.84
N TYR A 152 38.30 25.99 12.59
CA TYR A 152 37.09 25.78 11.80
C TYR A 152 36.78 24.29 11.61
N ARG A 153 37.81 23.50 11.28
CA ARG A 153 37.67 22.05 11.12
C ARG A 153 37.18 21.36 12.37
N LYS A 154 37.78 21.71 13.52
CA LYS A 154 37.36 21.13 14.80
C LYS A 154 35.91 21.48 15.13
N ASP A 155 35.50 22.74 14.96
CA ASP A 155 34.12 23.15 15.24
C ASP A 155 33.13 22.48 14.28
N LEU A 156 33.52 22.31 13.00
CA LEU A 156 32.68 21.61 12.02
C LEU A 156 32.52 20.13 12.39
N ASP A 157 33.59 19.48 12.84
CA ASP A 157 33.54 18.08 13.29
C ASP A 157 32.64 17.96 14.56
N ASP A 158 32.85 18.83 15.55
CA ASP A 158 32.03 18.89 16.77
C ASP A 158 30.54 19.17 16.44
N PHE A 159 30.27 20.06 15.48
CA PHE A 159 28.93 20.36 14.97
C PHE A 159 28.26 19.14 14.32
N VAL A 160 28.99 18.40 13.47
CA VAL A 160 28.48 17.19 12.81
C VAL A 160 28.14 16.11 13.83
N GLU A 161 28.98 15.94 14.86
CA GLU A 161 28.71 15.01 15.95
C GLU A 161 27.46 15.40 16.73
N LEU A 162 27.32 16.69 17.08
CA LEU A 162 26.16 17.20 17.79
C LEU A 162 24.85 16.99 17.00
N TYR A 163 24.86 17.28 15.70
CA TYR A 163 23.72 17.02 14.82
C TYR A 163 23.36 15.52 14.77
N ARG A 164 24.37 14.64 14.67
CA ARG A 164 24.13 13.19 14.64
C ARG A 164 23.56 12.65 15.95
N GLN A 165 23.94 13.23 17.08
CA GLN A 165 23.42 12.85 18.40
C GLN A 165 21.99 13.34 18.67
N ALA A 166 21.53 14.39 17.98
CA ALA A 166 20.17 14.91 18.16
C ALA A 166 19.11 13.85 17.79
N PRO A 167 18.12 13.57 18.65
CA PRO A 167 17.05 12.60 18.33
C PRO A 167 16.01 13.21 17.38
N GLY A 168 15.22 12.35 16.71
CA GLY A 168 14.00 12.79 16.03
C GLY A 168 14.25 13.50 14.71
N LYS A 169 15.32 13.16 13.98
CA LYS A 169 15.65 13.80 12.70
C LYS A 169 14.83 13.21 11.54
N GLY A 170 14.49 11.94 11.65
CA GLY A 170 13.82 11.18 10.60
C GLY A 170 14.68 10.86 9.38
N ILE A 171 14.01 10.36 8.36
CA ILE A 171 14.59 9.64 7.22
C ILE A 171 15.49 10.49 6.30
N LYS A 172 15.45 11.83 6.40
CA LYS A 172 16.24 12.75 5.56
C LYS A 172 17.53 13.24 6.21
N ALA A 173 17.82 12.82 7.44
CA ALA A 173 18.91 13.36 8.26
C ALA A 173 20.27 13.45 7.56
N GLU A 174 20.74 12.34 6.97
CA GLU A 174 22.07 12.30 6.32
C GLU A 174 22.09 13.01 4.97
N GLN A 175 20.96 13.06 4.25
CA GLN A 175 20.89 13.82 3.00
C GLN A 175 21.03 15.33 3.26
N VAL A 176 20.27 15.87 4.20
CA VAL A 176 20.32 17.31 4.52
C VAL A 176 21.70 17.69 5.05
N LEU A 177 22.31 16.84 5.89
CA LEU A 177 23.67 17.06 6.38
C LEU A 177 24.69 17.09 5.23
N GLU A 178 24.56 16.19 4.25
CA GLU A 178 25.46 16.14 3.10
C GLU A 178 25.38 17.40 2.24
N GLU A 179 24.18 17.91 2.00
CA GLU A 179 23.94 19.16 1.27
C GLU A 179 24.54 20.35 2.02
N TYR A 180 24.31 20.43 3.34
CA TYR A 180 24.91 21.46 4.20
C TYR A 180 26.46 21.44 4.17
N LEU A 181 27.08 20.27 4.28
CA LEU A 181 28.54 20.15 4.26
C LEU A 181 29.14 20.53 2.91
N LYS A 182 28.44 20.28 1.80
CA LYS A 182 28.83 20.78 0.48
C LYS A 182 28.86 22.30 0.43
N GLU A 183 27.87 22.97 1.03
CA GLU A 183 27.82 24.44 1.09
C GLU A 183 28.96 24.99 1.97
N LYS A 184 29.17 24.42 3.16
CA LYS A 184 30.23 24.83 4.10
C LYS A 184 31.64 24.56 3.57
N ASN A 185 31.82 23.64 2.63
CA ASN A 185 33.10 23.42 1.98
C ASN A 185 33.63 24.68 1.26
N ASN A 186 32.74 25.52 0.71
CA ASN A 186 33.16 26.75 0.05
C ASN A 186 33.80 27.73 1.04
N LEU A 187 33.15 27.92 2.20
CA LEU A 187 33.70 28.72 3.29
C LEU A 187 35.03 28.13 3.80
N GLY A 188 35.08 26.80 3.97
CA GLY A 188 36.29 26.09 4.39
C GLY A 188 37.48 26.33 3.45
N LYS A 189 37.26 26.34 2.12
CA LYS A 189 38.30 26.66 1.13
C LYS A 189 38.79 28.10 1.26
N THR A 190 37.89 29.06 1.47
CA THR A 190 38.28 30.46 1.68
C THR A 190 39.14 30.63 2.93
N ILE A 191 38.76 29.99 4.04
CA ILE A 191 39.54 29.99 5.29
C ILE A 191 40.91 29.36 5.06
N LEU A 192 40.96 28.21 4.38
CA LEU A 192 42.21 27.49 4.08
C LEU A 192 43.19 28.35 3.26
N MET A 193 42.69 29.08 2.26
CA MET A 193 43.51 29.96 1.44
C MET A 193 44.05 31.16 2.21
N ALA A 194 43.25 31.73 3.12
CA ALA A 194 43.61 32.88 3.94
C ALA A 194 44.59 32.56 5.07
N ASP A 195 44.67 31.29 5.51
CA ASP A 195 45.47 30.88 6.66
C ASP A 195 46.99 30.83 6.36
N ARG A 196 47.70 31.88 6.76
CA ARG A 196 49.16 32.03 6.56
C ARG A 196 50.02 31.07 7.41
N ASN A 197 49.43 30.30 8.32
CA ASN A 197 50.14 29.37 9.19
C ASN A 197 50.37 27.99 8.53
N LEU A 198 49.79 27.75 7.35
CA LEU A 198 49.86 26.48 6.63
C LEU A 198 50.75 26.61 5.38
N SER A 199 51.67 25.66 5.19
CA SER A 199 52.44 25.52 3.96
C SER A 199 51.56 25.06 2.79
N GLU A 200 52.01 25.28 1.55
CA GLU A 200 51.30 24.80 0.36
C GLU A 200 51.06 23.27 0.41
N GLN A 201 52.05 22.50 0.86
CA GLN A 201 51.91 21.06 1.03
C GLN A 201 50.83 20.70 2.05
N GLN A 202 50.77 21.40 3.19
CA GLN A 202 49.73 21.18 4.21
C GLN A 202 48.34 21.55 3.69
N ARG A 203 48.22 22.61 2.88
CA ARG A 203 46.97 23.01 2.25
C ARG A 203 46.48 21.96 1.24
N CYS A 204 47.36 21.46 0.38
CA CYS A 204 47.03 20.38 -0.56
C CYS A 204 46.52 19.13 0.18
N LEU A 205 47.20 18.70 1.24
CA LEU A 205 46.76 17.56 2.06
C LEU A 205 45.40 17.82 2.74
N ALA A 206 45.16 19.05 3.21
CA ALA A 206 43.88 19.42 3.81
C ALA A 206 42.72 19.40 2.80
N GLU A 207 42.95 19.85 1.56
CA GLU A 207 41.97 19.73 0.48
C GLU A 207 41.66 18.27 0.16
N GLU A 208 42.67 17.41 0.03
CA GLU A 208 42.47 15.98 -0.23
C GLU A 208 41.66 15.31 0.87
N ARG A 209 41.96 15.62 2.15
CA ARG A 209 41.19 15.12 3.30
C ARG A 209 39.73 15.58 3.25
N THR A 210 39.50 16.87 3.02
CA THR A 210 38.14 17.43 2.93
C THR A 210 37.36 16.80 1.77
N ARG A 211 38.01 16.57 0.61
CA ARG A 211 37.39 15.86 -0.52
C ARG A 211 37.01 14.43 -0.14
N ALA A 212 37.91 13.69 0.51
CA ALA A 212 37.65 12.33 0.94
C ALA A 212 36.49 12.25 1.95
N GLU A 213 36.36 13.23 2.85
CA GLU A 213 35.26 13.30 3.82
C GLU A 213 33.92 13.63 3.16
N LEU A 214 33.88 14.59 2.23
CA LEU A 214 32.65 14.88 1.47
C LEU A 214 32.16 13.66 0.70
N GLU A 215 33.06 12.90 0.09
CA GLU A 215 32.68 11.65 -0.58
C GLU A 215 32.18 10.58 0.42
N ARG A 216 32.72 10.55 1.65
CA ARG A 216 32.17 9.66 2.71
C ARG A 216 30.76 10.08 3.12
N HIS A 217 30.51 11.36 3.33
CA HIS A 217 29.17 11.88 3.65
C HIS A 217 28.18 11.62 2.51
N LYS A 218 28.58 11.84 1.26
CA LYS A 218 27.81 11.49 0.07
C LYS A 218 27.49 10.01 -0.01
N ALA A 219 28.47 9.14 0.24
CA ALA A 219 28.24 7.70 0.28
C ALA A 219 27.28 7.30 1.41
N GLN A 220 27.34 7.95 2.56
CA GLN A 220 26.44 7.69 3.68
C GLN A 220 25.00 8.13 3.37
N ALA A 221 24.81 9.33 2.84
CA ALA A 221 23.51 9.82 2.39
C ALA A 221 22.91 8.93 1.31
N ALA A 222 23.70 8.52 0.31
CA ALA A 222 23.26 7.62 -0.75
C ALA A 222 22.86 6.24 -0.22
N ARG A 223 23.59 5.69 0.75
CA ARG A 223 23.23 4.41 1.41
C ARG A 223 21.90 4.50 2.14
N GLU A 224 21.65 5.59 2.85
CA GLU A 224 20.40 5.77 3.58
C GLU A 224 19.21 5.97 2.63
N GLN A 225 19.38 6.77 1.58
CA GLN A 225 18.39 6.90 0.50
C GLN A 225 18.08 5.55 -0.16
N GLN A 226 19.12 4.74 -0.43
CA GLN A 226 18.95 3.41 -0.99
C GLN A 226 18.14 2.51 -0.05
N ARG A 227 18.42 2.53 1.26
CA ARG A 227 17.65 1.78 2.26
C ARG A 227 16.18 2.18 2.27
N VAL A 228 15.88 3.48 2.27
CA VAL A 228 14.50 3.98 2.22
C VAL A 228 13.80 3.50 0.94
N MET A 229 14.47 3.57 -0.21
CA MET A 229 13.92 3.09 -1.48
C MET A 229 13.68 1.57 -1.48
N GLU A 230 14.63 0.78 -0.99
CA GLU A 230 14.50 -0.68 -0.85
C GLU A 230 13.30 -1.03 0.05
N ARG A 231 13.13 -0.33 1.18
CA ARG A 231 11.96 -0.51 2.05
C ARG A 231 10.64 -0.21 1.35
N ARG A 232 10.57 0.82 0.52
CA ARG A 232 9.37 1.12 -0.28
C ARG A 232 9.05 0.03 -1.30
N LEU A 233 10.07 -0.52 -1.95
CA LEU A 233 9.89 -1.67 -2.85
C LEU A 233 9.38 -2.89 -2.08
N GLU A 234 9.91 -3.14 -0.88
CA GLU A 234 9.44 -4.22 -0.01
C GLU A 234 8.00 -4.01 0.45
N ASP A 235 7.59 -2.77 0.76
CA ASP A 235 6.21 -2.43 1.12
C ASP A 235 5.25 -2.78 0.00
N MET A 236 5.56 -2.37 -1.24
CA MET A 236 4.74 -2.73 -2.41
C MET A 236 4.65 -4.24 -2.60
N ALA A 237 5.75 -4.97 -2.40
CA ALA A 237 5.76 -6.43 -2.49
C ALA A 237 4.95 -7.09 -1.37
N ARG A 238 5.03 -6.57 -0.13
CA ARG A 238 4.20 -7.01 1.01
C ARG A 238 2.73 -6.76 0.74
N ALA A 239 2.38 -5.56 0.26
CA ALA A 239 1.02 -5.18 -0.06
C ALA A 239 0.40 -6.09 -1.11
N ARG A 240 1.15 -6.40 -2.17
CA ARG A 240 0.74 -7.35 -3.21
C ARG A 240 0.51 -8.75 -2.64
N ARG A 241 1.45 -9.27 -1.83
CA ARG A 241 1.29 -10.61 -1.21
C ARG A 241 0.08 -10.67 -0.28
N GLU A 242 -0.18 -9.62 0.48
CA GLU A 242 -1.33 -9.55 1.38
C GLU A 242 -2.65 -9.51 0.59
N ASN A 243 -2.69 -8.75 -0.51
CA ASN A 243 -3.83 -8.72 -1.43
C ASN A 243 -4.12 -10.12 -2.02
N GLU A 244 -3.08 -10.79 -2.55
CA GLU A 244 -3.20 -12.15 -3.07
C GLU A 244 -3.68 -13.14 -2.00
N ARG A 245 -3.14 -13.04 -0.77
CA ARG A 245 -3.52 -13.91 0.36
C ARG A 245 -5.00 -13.76 0.71
N GLN A 246 -5.48 -12.55 0.98
CA GLN A 246 -6.88 -12.35 1.35
C GLN A 246 -7.85 -12.66 0.20
N LEU A 247 -7.44 -12.42 -1.04
CA LEU A 247 -8.24 -12.78 -2.22
C LEU A 247 -8.44 -14.30 -2.31
N LEU A 248 -7.37 -15.08 -2.18
CA LEU A 248 -7.46 -16.54 -2.18
C LEU A 248 -8.38 -17.04 -1.05
N GLU A 249 -8.24 -16.48 0.15
CA GLU A 249 -9.13 -16.80 1.28
C GLU A 249 -10.60 -16.45 0.98
N LYS A 250 -10.89 -15.33 0.31
CA LYS A 250 -12.24 -14.98 -0.14
C LYS A 250 -12.75 -15.97 -1.19
N MET A 251 -11.95 -16.29 -2.21
CA MET A 251 -12.35 -17.21 -3.28
C MET A 251 -12.70 -18.60 -2.73
N GLU A 252 -11.94 -19.11 -1.77
CA GLU A 252 -12.23 -20.37 -1.09
C GLU A 252 -13.53 -20.30 -0.28
N ARG A 253 -13.75 -19.21 0.46
CA ARG A 253 -15.01 -18.97 1.20
C ARG A 253 -16.20 -18.96 0.25
N ASP A 254 -16.13 -18.20 -0.84
CA ASP A 254 -17.21 -18.04 -1.82
C ASP A 254 -17.49 -19.36 -2.55
N ARG A 255 -16.44 -20.12 -2.92
CA ARG A 255 -16.57 -21.47 -3.50
C ARG A 255 -17.28 -22.43 -2.55
N ASN A 256 -16.88 -22.44 -1.28
CA ASN A 256 -17.50 -23.30 -0.27
C ASN A 256 -18.97 -22.93 -0.01
N ALA A 257 -19.30 -21.63 -0.03
CA ALA A 257 -20.68 -21.16 0.07
C ALA A 257 -21.52 -21.59 -1.14
N ALA A 258 -20.98 -21.44 -2.36
CA ALA A 258 -21.63 -21.88 -3.59
C ALA A 258 -21.90 -23.40 -3.60
N LEU A 259 -20.92 -24.21 -3.15
CA LEU A 259 -21.08 -25.66 -3.02
C LEU A 259 -22.19 -26.05 -2.06
N LYS A 260 -22.28 -25.38 -0.90
CA LYS A 260 -23.36 -25.61 0.07
C LYS A 260 -24.73 -25.29 -0.52
N GLU A 261 -24.84 -24.19 -1.27
CA GLU A 261 -26.09 -23.81 -1.92
C GLU A 261 -26.49 -24.80 -3.03
N HIS A 262 -25.56 -25.20 -3.89
CA HIS A 262 -25.82 -26.22 -4.92
C HIS A 262 -26.27 -27.55 -4.31
N GLN A 263 -25.67 -27.97 -3.20
CA GLN A 263 -26.09 -29.16 -2.47
C GLN A 263 -27.51 -29.01 -1.91
N ARG A 264 -27.84 -27.85 -1.31
CA ARG A 264 -29.18 -27.57 -0.77
C ARG A 264 -30.26 -27.64 -1.86
N VAL A 265 -30.00 -27.04 -3.02
CA VAL A 265 -30.91 -27.07 -4.17
C VAL A 265 -31.07 -28.49 -4.70
N LEU A 266 -29.98 -29.26 -4.79
CA LEU A 266 -30.01 -30.67 -5.20
C LEU A 266 -30.85 -31.52 -4.25
N ASP A 267 -30.66 -31.37 -2.94
CA ASP A 267 -31.42 -32.11 -1.92
C ASP A 267 -32.91 -31.78 -1.98
N GLN A 268 -33.26 -30.50 -2.18
CA GLN A 268 -34.64 -30.07 -2.36
C GLN A 268 -35.27 -30.69 -3.62
N LYS A 269 -34.55 -30.68 -4.75
CA LYS A 269 -35.00 -31.27 -6.01
C LYS A 269 -35.20 -32.79 -5.90
N LEU A 270 -34.34 -33.49 -5.17
CA LEU A 270 -34.49 -34.93 -4.90
C LEU A 270 -35.73 -35.22 -4.04
N ARG A 271 -36.02 -34.39 -3.03
CA ARG A 271 -37.25 -34.52 -2.22
C ARG A 271 -38.50 -34.28 -3.05
N GLU A 272 -38.51 -33.26 -3.89
CA GLU A 272 -39.61 -32.95 -4.81
C GLU A 272 -39.88 -34.11 -5.77
N GLN A 273 -38.81 -34.67 -6.36
CA GLN A 273 -38.93 -35.86 -7.22
C GLN A 273 -39.53 -37.06 -6.49
N ASN A 274 -39.07 -37.36 -5.26
CA ASN A 274 -39.59 -38.48 -4.48
C ASN A 274 -41.08 -38.30 -4.10
N ALA A 275 -41.50 -37.08 -3.77
CA ALA A 275 -42.89 -36.76 -3.48
C ALA A 275 -43.78 -36.99 -4.72
N LEU A 276 -43.35 -36.49 -5.89
CA LEU A 276 -44.08 -36.69 -7.16
C LEU A 276 -44.21 -38.16 -7.55
N LEU A 277 -43.18 -38.98 -7.28
CA LEU A 277 -43.23 -40.42 -7.52
C LEU A 277 -44.23 -41.10 -6.57
N THR A 278 -44.28 -40.68 -5.30
CA THR A 278 -45.21 -41.24 -4.30
C THR A 278 -46.67 -40.88 -4.61
N GLU A 279 -46.91 -39.68 -5.14
CA GLU A 279 -48.22 -39.21 -5.59
C GLU A 279 -48.65 -39.77 -6.97
N GLY A 280 -47.79 -40.52 -7.65
CA GLY A 280 -48.08 -41.15 -8.94
C GLY A 280 -47.85 -40.27 -10.18
N TYR A 281 -47.28 -39.07 -10.02
CA TYR A 281 -46.98 -38.12 -11.11
C TYR A 281 -45.67 -38.44 -11.85
N ASN A 282 -45.56 -39.65 -12.41
CA ASN A 282 -44.34 -40.19 -13.02
C ASN A 282 -43.75 -39.32 -14.14
N GLU A 283 -44.59 -38.70 -14.99
CA GLU A 283 -44.10 -37.83 -16.06
C GLU A 283 -43.43 -36.55 -15.54
N ARG A 284 -43.96 -35.97 -14.46
CA ARG A 284 -43.37 -34.77 -13.82
C ARG A 284 -42.06 -35.12 -13.12
N ALA A 285 -42.00 -36.27 -12.46
CA ALA A 285 -40.78 -36.79 -11.85
C ALA A 285 -39.65 -37.03 -12.87
N ARG A 286 -39.99 -37.58 -14.05
CA ARG A 286 -39.01 -37.75 -15.16
C ARG A 286 -38.48 -36.43 -15.69
N ARG A 287 -39.30 -35.38 -15.77
CA ARG A 287 -38.82 -34.05 -16.21
C ARG A 287 -37.77 -33.47 -15.25
N LEU A 288 -37.86 -33.77 -13.96
CA LEU A 288 -36.88 -33.34 -12.95
C LEU A 288 -35.56 -34.11 -13.00
N GLU A 289 -35.51 -35.32 -13.58
CA GLU A 289 -34.28 -36.12 -13.67
C GLU A 289 -33.17 -35.39 -14.42
N GLY A 290 -33.51 -34.68 -15.51
CA GLY A 290 -32.56 -33.88 -16.28
C GLY A 290 -31.95 -32.73 -15.49
N GLU A 291 -32.76 -32.03 -14.70
CA GLU A 291 -32.32 -30.95 -13.80
C GLU A 291 -31.42 -31.50 -12.70
N ILE A 292 -31.80 -32.62 -12.06
CA ILE A 292 -31.02 -33.30 -11.02
C ILE A 292 -29.68 -33.77 -11.59
N ALA A 293 -29.66 -34.38 -12.78
CA ALA A 293 -28.44 -34.82 -13.44
C ALA A 293 -27.51 -33.64 -13.77
N ARG A 294 -28.07 -32.50 -14.20
CA ARG A 294 -27.31 -31.26 -14.40
C ARG A 294 -26.72 -30.74 -13.09
N LEU A 295 -27.53 -30.60 -12.03
CA LEU A 295 -27.07 -30.13 -10.73
C LEU A 295 -26.00 -31.04 -10.11
N ARG A 296 -26.13 -32.36 -10.26
CA ARG A 296 -25.09 -33.32 -9.83
C ARG A 296 -23.76 -33.10 -10.57
N ARG A 297 -23.82 -32.79 -11.88
CA ARG A 297 -22.62 -32.45 -12.66
C ARG A 297 -21.99 -31.15 -12.17
N GLU A 298 -22.79 -30.12 -11.94
CA GLU A 298 -22.33 -28.81 -11.42
C GLU A 298 -21.66 -28.97 -10.04
N VAL A 299 -22.30 -29.68 -9.09
CA VAL A 299 -21.71 -29.98 -7.77
C VAL A 299 -20.39 -30.76 -7.90
N ASN A 300 -20.33 -31.75 -8.77
CA ASN A 300 -19.11 -32.55 -8.98
C ASN A 300 -17.98 -31.74 -9.63
N GLN A 301 -18.30 -30.84 -10.56
CA GLN A 301 -17.32 -29.92 -11.16
C GLN A 301 -16.80 -28.92 -10.14
N SER A 302 -17.68 -28.30 -9.36
CA SER A 302 -17.32 -27.37 -8.29
C SER A 302 -16.59 -28.04 -7.11
N ARG A 303 -16.58 -29.38 -7.02
CA ARG A 303 -15.78 -30.14 -6.03
C ARG A 303 -14.37 -30.46 -6.51
N ARG A 304 -14.13 -30.55 -7.82
CA ARG A 304 -12.79 -30.83 -8.35
C ARG A 304 -11.89 -29.62 -8.11
N PRO A 305 -10.68 -29.78 -7.53
CA PRO A 305 -9.71 -28.69 -7.52
C PRO A 305 -9.48 -28.26 -8.96
N SER A 306 -9.38 -26.95 -9.18
CA SER A 306 -8.93 -26.38 -10.45
C SER A 306 -7.48 -26.81 -10.68
N GLY A 307 -7.30 -28.03 -11.17
CA GLY A 307 -6.06 -28.51 -11.74
C GLY A 307 -5.87 -27.87 -13.11
N GLY A 308 -4.86 -27.02 -13.22
CA GLY A 308 -4.11 -26.63 -14.41
C GLY A 308 -4.87 -26.49 -15.74
N GLY A 309 -5.00 -25.26 -16.22
CA GLY A 309 -5.31 -25.02 -17.63
C GLY A 309 -5.93 -23.67 -17.90
N GLY A 310 -5.10 -22.62 -17.92
CA GLY A 310 -5.50 -21.27 -18.31
C GLY A 310 -4.60 -20.26 -17.64
N GLY A 311 -3.46 -19.96 -18.29
CA GLY A 311 -2.47 -19.03 -17.77
C GLY A 311 -3.08 -17.68 -17.44
N CYS A 312 -3.06 -17.32 -16.16
CA CYS A 312 -2.98 -15.92 -15.78
C CYS A 312 -1.53 -15.52 -16.05
N ILE A 313 -1.32 -14.86 -17.19
CA ILE A 313 -0.10 -14.09 -17.42
C ILE A 313 -0.18 -12.95 -16.41
N ILE A 314 0.55 -13.12 -15.31
CA ILE A 314 0.88 -12.03 -14.43
C ILE A 314 1.97 -11.24 -15.17
N SER A 315 1.58 -10.14 -15.80
CA SER A 315 2.48 -9.03 -16.12
C SER A 315 2.22 -7.93 -15.11
#